data_AF-A0A963DU13-F1
#
_entry.id   AF-A0A963DU13-F1
#
_cell.length_a   1.000
_cell.length_b   1.000
_cell.length_c   1.000
_cell.angle_alpha   90.00
_cell.angle_beta   90.00
_cell.angle_gamma   90.00
#
_symmetry.space_group_name_H-M   'P 1'
#
loop_
_entity.id
_entity.type
_entity.pdbx_description
1 polymer ?
#
loop_
_entity_poly.entity_id
_entity_poly.type
_entity_poly.pdbx_seq_one_letter_code
_entity_poly.pdbx_strand_id
1 'polypeptide(L)'
;MSRIETATHRATQTIDSPFRARIANVWGVWLRLLNKDHLKGVFTREADARAYARQAAGAHDLAEVREIRVLINLDAQEAYRLGDPSDPLIAVDVDFQHKMRKDELRAQALSRLSAEELAALGLARDD
;
A
#
# COMPACT_ATOMS: atom_id res chain seq x y z
N MET A 1 -1.09 -16.86 -11.62
CA MET A 1 -2.06 -16.22 -10.71
C MET A 1 -1.68 -14.77 -10.58
N SER A 2 -2.50 -13.84 -11.08
CA SER A 2 -2.23 -12.40 -10.91
C SER A 2 -2.18 -12.11 -9.42
N ARG A 3 -1.04 -11.57 -8.96
CA ARG A 3 -0.89 -11.13 -7.58
C ARG A 3 -1.95 -10.05 -7.38
N ILE A 4 -2.96 -10.31 -6.56
CA ILE A 4 -3.93 -9.29 -6.17
C ILE A 4 -3.11 -8.18 -5.51
N GLU A 5 -2.92 -7.06 -6.21
CA GLU A 5 -2.30 -5.88 -5.60
C GLU A 5 -3.14 -5.51 -4.38
N THR A 6 -2.48 -5.45 -3.22
CA THR A 6 -3.08 -5.06 -1.95
C THR A 6 -2.41 -3.79 -1.50
N ALA A 7 -3.12 -2.94 -0.76
CA ALA A 7 -2.56 -1.72 -0.16
C ALA A 7 -1.70 -2.04 1.07
N THR A 8 -0.96 -3.15 1.05
CA THR A 8 -0.13 -3.61 2.17
C THR A 8 1.27 -3.93 1.70
N HIS A 9 2.25 -3.62 2.55
CA HIS A 9 3.66 -3.90 2.32
C HIS A 9 4.33 -4.35 3.61
N ARG A 10 5.53 -4.93 3.46
CA ARG A 10 6.35 -5.31 4.62
C ARG A 10 6.78 -4.04 5.35
N ALA A 11 6.50 -3.96 6.64
CA ALA A 11 6.97 -2.85 7.47
C ALA A 11 8.50 -2.82 7.52
N THR A 12 9.07 -1.62 7.51
CA THR A 12 10.51 -1.38 7.70
C THR A 12 10.86 -1.25 9.18
N GLN A 13 9.89 -0.85 10.02
CA GLN A 13 10.05 -0.79 11.47
C GLN A 13 10.28 -2.17 12.07
N THR A 14 11.29 -2.26 12.94
CA THR A 14 11.52 -3.45 13.78
C THR A 14 10.66 -3.38 15.03
N ILE A 15 10.16 -4.53 15.48
CA ILE A 15 9.23 -4.63 16.62
C ILE A 15 9.88 -4.11 17.91
N ASP A 16 11.20 -4.32 18.07
CA ASP A 16 11.92 -4.00 19.32
C ASP A 16 12.42 -2.56 19.41
N SER A 17 12.24 -1.74 18.36
CA SER A 17 12.73 -0.37 18.35
C SER A 17 11.61 0.62 18.71
N PRO A 18 11.77 1.50 19.70
CA PRO A 18 10.80 2.54 20.00
C PRO A 18 10.72 3.56 18.86
N PHE A 19 9.54 4.14 18.65
CA PHE A 19 9.29 5.15 17.63
C PHE A 19 8.20 6.13 18.07
N ARG A 20 8.17 7.32 17.45
CA ARG A 20 7.08 8.28 17.68
C ARG A 20 5.86 7.87 16.88
N ALA A 21 4.72 7.75 17.57
CA ALA A 21 3.49 7.26 16.96
C ALA A 21 2.28 8.16 17.25
N ARG A 22 1.32 8.16 16.33
CA ARG A 22 -0.03 8.70 16.57
C ARG A 22 -1.09 7.75 16.03
N ILE A 23 -2.28 7.80 16.63
CA ILE A 23 -3.44 7.08 16.12
C ILE A 23 -4.19 7.98 15.13
N ALA A 24 -4.65 7.42 14.03
CA ALA A 24 -5.51 8.11 13.07
C ALA A 24 -6.61 7.18 12.55
N ASN A 25 -7.72 7.77 12.14
CA ASN A 25 -8.72 7.09 11.34
C ASN A 25 -8.43 7.34 9.85
N VAL A 26 -8.54 6.29 9.06
CA VAL A 26 -8.39 6.31 7.60
C VAL A 26 -9.48 5.44 6.98
N TRP A 27 -9.64 5.51 5.66
CA TRP A 27 -10.73 4.87 4.93
C TRP A 27 -10.19 3.77 4.03
N GLY A 28 -10.50 2.52 4.37
CA GLY A 28 -10.10 1.35 3.59
C GLY A 28 -11.16 0.96 2.56
N VAL A 29 -10.72 0.64 1.35
CA VAL A 29 -11.53 0.06 0.27
C VAL A 29 -11.31 -1.44 0.23
N TRP A 30 -12.37 -2.19 0.50
CA TRP A 30 -12.38 -3.64 0.59
C TRP A 30 -13.11 -4.25 -0.59
N LEU A 31 -12.53 -5.27 -1.21
CA LEU A 31 -13.20 -6.12 -2.19
C LEU A 31 -13.42 -7.50 -1.59
N ARG A 32 -14.62 -8.06 -1.77
CA ARG A 32 -14.90 -9.43 -1.41
C ARG A 32 -14.65 -10.33 -2.62
N LEU A 33 -13.62 -11.17 -2.55
CA LEU A 33 -13.29 -12.15 -3.58
C LEU A 33 -13.32 -13.54 -2.95
N LEU A 34 -14.06 -14.49 -3.53
CA LEU A 34 -14.13 -15.88 -3.06
C LEU A 34 -14.39 -16.00 -1.53
N ASN A 35 -15.35 -15.22 -1.01
CA ASN A 35 -15.69 -15.10 0.42
C ASN A 35 -14.57 -14.62 1.34
N LYS A 36 -13.55 -13.93 0.81
CA LYS A 36 -12.49 -13.28 1.58
C LYS A 36 -12.47 -11.78 1.30
N ASP A 37 -12.31 -11.00 2.35
CA ASP A 37 -12.18 -9.55 2.26
C ASP A 37 -10.71 -9.18 1.98
N HIS A 38 -10.48 -8.45 0.89
CA HIS A 38 -9.16 -7.99 0.46
C HIS A 38 -9.08 -6.46 0.51
N LEU A 39 -8.08 -5.93 1.21
CA LEU A 39 -7.83 -4.50 1.27
C LEU A 39 -7.10 -4.02 0.00
N LYS A 40 -7.75 -3.15 -0.78
CA LYS A 40 -7.27 -2.68 -2.07
C LYS A 40 -6.66 -1.28 -2.05
N GLY A 41 -7.18 -0.40 -1.21
CA GLY A 41 -6.71 0.97 -1.08
C GLY A 41 -7.00 1.48 0.33
N VAL A 42 -6.19 2.42 0.81
CA VAL A 42 -6.43 3.12 2.08
C VAL A 42 -6.19 4.60 1.88
N PHE A 43 -7.11 5.43 2.35
CA PHE A 43 -7.12 6.85 2.08
C PHE A 43 -7.30 7.68 3.33
N THR A 44 -6.70 8.87 3.36
CA THR A 44 -6.93 9.84 4.44
C THR A 44 -8.32 10.45 4.39
N ARG A 45 -8.94 10.55 3.20
CA ARG A 45 -10.27 11.14 2.99
C ARG A 45 -11.28 10.10 2.49
N GLU A 46 -12.48 10.13 3.06
CA GLU A 46 -13.58 9.23 2.67
C GLU A 46 -13.97 9.39 1.20
N ALA A 47 -13.99 10.63 0.71
CA ALA A 47 -14.37 10.94 -0.67
C ALA A 47 -13.45 10.24 -1.69
N ASP A 48 -12.14 10.21 -1.41
CA ASP A 48 -11.15 9.56 -2.27
C ASP A 48 -11.34 8.03 -2.24
N ALA A 49 -11.55 7.46 -1.05
CA ALA A 49 -11.87 6.04 -0.91
C ALA A 49 -13.12 5.64 -1.68
N ARG A 50 -14.18 6.47 -1.63
CA ARG A 50 -15.42 6.23 -2.39
C ARG A 50 -15.20 6.36 -3.90
N ALA A 51 -14.42 7.34 -4.35
CA ALA A 51 -14.09 7.50 -5.76
C ALA A 51 -13.29 6.30 -6.28
N TYR A 52 -12.28 5.87 -5.52
CA TYR A 52 -11.48 4.70 -5.84
C TYR A 52 -12.31 3.41 -5.83
N ALA A 53 -13.20 3.23 -4.84
CA ALA A 53 -14.10 2.08 -4.77
C ALA A 53 -14.98 1.95 -6.01
N ARG A 54 -15.49 3.07 -6.57
CA ARG A 54 -16.27 3.06 -7.82
C ARG A 54 -15.45 2.65 -9.04
N GLN A 55 -14.16 2.97 -9.07
CA GLN A 55 -13.26 2.56 -10.15
C GLN A 55 -12.82 1.09 -10.00
N ALA A 56 -12.61 0.65 -8.75
CA ALA A 56 -12.13 -0.69 -8.42
C ALA A 56 -13.22 -1.76 -8.47
N ALA A 57 -14.48 -1.38 -8.22
CA ALA A 57 -15.65 -2.21 -8.44
C ALA A 57 -15.83 -2.41 -9.95
N GLY A 58 -15.39 -3.55 -10.47
CA GLY A 58 -15.85 -4.02 -11.78
C GLY A 58 -17.38 -4.20 -11.80
N ALA A 59 -17.97 -4.52 -12.96
CA ALA A 59 -19.43 -4.63 -13.13
C ALA A 59 -20.16 -5.58 -12.16
N HIS A 60 -19.43 -6.41 -11.39
CA HIS A 60 -19.99 -7.45 -10.51
C HIS A 60 -19.46 -7.45 -9.06
N ASP A 61 -18.39 -6.71 -8.75
CA ASP A 61 -17.76 -6.75 -7.42
C ASP A 61 -18.13 -5.51 -6.61
N LEU A 62 -18.85 -5.70 -5.50
CA LEU A 62 -19.18 -4.60 -4.59
C LEU A 62 -17.94 -4.23 -3.76
N ALA A 63 -17.37 -3.06 -4.04
CA ALA A 63 -16.37 -2.45 -3.19
C ALA A 63 -17.01 -1.80 -1.96
N GLU A 64 -16.52 -2.15 -0.78
CA GLU A 64 -16.99 -1.61 0.48
C GLU A 64 -15.97 -0.62 1.05
N VAL A 65 -16.45 0.56 1.45
CA VAL A 65 -15.63 1.58 2.10
C VAL A 65 -15.86 1.51 3.60
N ARG A 66 -14.80 1.25 4.36
CA ARG A 66 -14.84 1.10 5.83
C ARG A 66 -13.85 2.03 6.50
N GLU A 67 -14.26 2.69 7.57
CA GLU A 67 -13.33 3.40 8.44
C GLU A 67 -12.45 2.37 9.18
N ILE A 68 -11.15 2.61 9.24
CA ILE A 68 -10.18 1.80 9.96
C ILE A 68 -9.29 2.69 10.82
N ARG A 69 -8.90 2.18 11.99
CA ARG A 69 -7.95 2.85 12.87
C ARG A 69 -6.55 2.30 12.64
N VAL A 70 -5.60 3.20 12.43
CA VAL A 70 -4.20 2.87 12.17
C VAL A 70 -3.28 3.56 13.16
N LEU A 71 -2.14 2.92 13.43
CA LEU A 71 -1.01 3.52 14.13
C LEU A 71 -0.03 4.07 13.10
N ILE A 72 0.20 5.38 13.10
CA ILE A 72 1.14 6.03 12.18
C ILE A 72 2.47 6.20 12.88
N ASN A 73 3.50 5.55 12.35
CA ASN A 73 4.89 5.75 12.69
C ASN A 73 5.40 7.03 12.03
N LEU A 74 5.68 8.05 12.84
CA LEU A 74 6.12 9.36 12.36
C LEU A 74 7.57 9.37 11.88
N ASP A 75 8.38 8.41 12.35
CA ASP A 75 9.80 8.32 12.01
C ASP A 75 9.99 7.56 10.68
N ALA A 76 9.30 6.42 10.51
CA ALA A 76 9.32 5.65 9.28
C ALA A 76 8.34 6.16 8.20
N GLN A 77 7.39 7.02 8.57
CA GLN A 77 6.27 7.44 7.73
C GLN A 77 5.41 6.25 7.24
N GLU A 78 5.22 5.26 8.11
CA GLU A 78 4.41 4.06 7.83
C GLU A 78 3.12 4.08 8.65
N ALA A 79 2.07 3.45 8.14
CA ALA A 79 0.84 3.21 8.89
C ALA A 79 0.65 1.72 9.14
N TYR A 80 0.35 1.32 10.37
CA TYR A 80 0.11 -0.06 10.74
C TYR A 80 -1.36 -0.26 11.06
N ARG A 81 -1.93 -1.35 10.53
CA ARG A 81 -3.24 -1.80 10.98
C ARG A 81 -3.10 -2.37 12.40
N LEU A 82 -3.99 -1.96 13.29
CA LEU A 82 -4.10 -2.58 14.61
C LEU A 82 -4.68 -3.99 14.44
N GLY A 83 -3.92 -5.01 14.85
CA GLY A 83 -4.24 -6.43 14.72
C GLY A 83 -3.86 -7.23 15.97
N ASP A 84 -3.85 -8.56 15.86
CA ASP A 84 -3.39 -9.43 16.96
C ASP A 84 -1.86 -9.27 17.12
N PRO A 85 -1.30 -9.25 18.35
CA PRO A 85 0.15 -9.23 18.55
C PRO A 85 0.92 -10.35 17.85
N SER A 86 0.26 -11.48 17.55
CA SER A 86 0.84 -12.61 16.80
C SER A 86 0.88 -12.40 15.29
N ASP A 87 0.18 -11.39 14.76
CA ASP A 87 0.22 -11.09 13.33
C ASP A 87 1.57 -10.44 12.96
N PRO A 88 2.16 -10.79 11.80
CA PRO A 88 3.33 -10.07 11.30
C PRO A 88 3.00 -8.58 11.14
N LEU A 89 3.96 -7.73 11.50
CA LEU A 89 3.81 -6.28 11.34
C LEU A 89 3.71 -5.93 9.83
N ILE A 90 2.49 -5.66 9.39
CA ILE A 90 2.16 -5.28 8.02
C ILE A 90 1.83 -3.80 7.99
N ALA A 91 2.56 -3.07 7.15
CA ALA A 91 2.28 -1.68 6.87
C ALA A 91 1.20 -1.56 5.79
N VAL A 92 0.39 -0.53 5.93
CA VAL A 92 -0.68 -0.15 5.04
C VAL A 92 -0.21 1.07 4.25
N ASP A 93 -0.36 0.99 2.94
CA ASP A 93 0.03 2.08 2.04
C ASP A 93 -1.12 3.10 1.95
N VAL A 94 -1.05 4.12 2.81
CA VAL A 94 -2.03 5.21 2.86
C VAL A 94 -1.77 6.15 1.69
N ASP A 95 -2.82 6.45 0.93
CA ASP A 95 -2.79 7.30 -0.27
C ASP A 95 -1.73 6.85 -1.31
N PHE A 96 -1.34 5.57 -1.31
CA PHE A 96 -0.30 4.99 -2.18
C PHE A 96 1.09 5.66 -2.08
N GLN A 97 1.39 6.33 -0.97
CA GLN A 97 2.65 7.05 -0.78
C GLN A 97 3.88 6.14 -0.89
N HIS A 98 3.82 4.93 -0.33
CA HIS A 98 4.92 3.98 -0.43
C HIS A 98 5.10 3.48 -1.86
N LYS A 99 4.01 3.14 -2.57
CA LYS A 99 4.05 2.78 -4.00
C LYS A 99 4.66 3.90 -4.84
N MET A 100 4.19 5.14 -4.69
CA MET A 100 4.71 6.31 -5.41
C MET A 100 6.21 6.49 -5.17
N ARG A 101 6.66 6.46 -3.91
CA ARG A 101 8.08 6.59 -3.57
C ARG A 101 8.93 5.46 -4.17
N LYS A 102 8.41 4.23 -4.17
CA LYS A 102 9.11 3.09 -4.76
C LYS A 102 9.24 3.25 -6.28
N ASP A 103 8.19 3.71 -6.95
CA ASP A 103 8.18 3.94 -8.39
C ASP A 103 9.15 5.07 -8.77
N GLU A 104 9.19 6.16 -7.99
CA GLU A 104 10.18 7.24 -8.13
C GLU A 104 11.62 6.74 -7.97
N LEU A 105 11.91 5.98 -6.91
CA LEU A 105 13.25 5.41 -6.67
C LEU A 105 13.65 4.44 -7.79
N ARG A 106 12.71 3.65 -8.29
CA ARG A 106 12.93 2.76 -9.42
C ARG A 106 13.27 3.55 -10.69
N ALA A 107 12.49 4.58 -11.01
CA ALA A 107 12.75 5.45 -12.17
C ALA A 107 14.12 6.12 -12.06
N GLN A 108 14.50 6.62 -10.88
CA GLN A 108 15.82 7.20 -10.64
C GLN A 108 16.95 6.17 -10.82
N ALA A 109 16.78 4.95 -10.30
CA ALA A 109 17.78 3.89 -10.46
C ALA A 109 17.96 3.52 -11.94
N LEU A 110 16.86 3.30 -12.66
CA LEU A 110 16.89 2.97 -14.10
C LEU A 110 17.47 4.10 -14.95
N SER A 111 17.26 5.36 -14.56
CA SER A 111 17.83 6.52 -15.28
C SER A 111 19.35 6.59 -15.22
N ARG A 112 19.97 6.01 -14.18
CA ARG A 112 21.43 6.00 -13.98
C ARG A 112 22.13 4.85 -14.70
N LEU A 113 21.38 3.83 -15.12
CA LEU A 113 21.92 2.69 -15.84
C LEU A 113 22.04 3.01 -17.34
N SER A 114 23.15 2.57 -17.91
CA SER A 114 23.36 2.57 -19.36
C SER A 114 22.45 1.54 -20.06
N ALA A 115 22.30 1.67 -21.38
CA ALA A 115 21.50 0.73 -22.16
C ALA A 115 22.06 -0.71 -22.12
N GLU A 116 23.39 -0.87 -22.05
CA GLU A 116 24.05 -2.16 -21.93
C GLU A 116 23.78 -2.81 -20.57
N GLU A 117 23.83 -2.03 -19.48
CA GLU A 117 23.53 -2.52 -18.13
C GLU A 117 22.05 -2.89 -17.98
N LEU A 118 21.14 -2.11 -18.55
CA LEU A 118 19.71 -2.43 -18.58
C LEU A 118 19.43 -3.73 -19.37
N ALA A 119 20.05 -3.88 -20.54
CA ALA A 119 19.95 -5.10 -21.34
C ALA A 119 20.50 -6.33 -20.60
N ALA A 120 21.64 -6.19 -19.92
CA ALA A 120 22.24 -7.26 -19.11
C ALA A 120 21.34 -7.68 -17.92
N LEU A 121 20.58 -6.74 -17.37
CA LEU A 121 19.61 -6.99 -16.30
C LEU A 121 18.22 -7.43 -16.80
N GLY A 122 18.00 -7.48 -18.13
CA GLY A 122 16.70 -7.78 -18.72
C GLY A 122 15.63 -6.73 -18.39
N LEU A 123 16.04 -5.48 -18.15
CA LEU A 123 15.16 -4.37 -17.79
C LEU A 123 15.00 -3.42 -18.98
N ALA A 124 13.80 -2.87 -19.15
CA ALA A 124 13.54 -1.77 -20.07
C ALA A 124 13.38 -0.46 -19.28
N ARG A 125 13.62 0.68 -19.94
CA ARG A 125 13.14 1.96 -19.42
C ARG A 125 11.61 1.95 -19.55
N ASP A 126 10.93 2.24 -18.45
CA ASP A 126 9.49 2.47 -18.46
C ASP A 126 9.31 3.88 -19.11
N ASP A 127 8.99 3.92 -20.40
CA ASP A 127 8.68 5.15 -21.17
C ASP A 127 7.26 5.67 -20.85
#